data_AF-V5RL66-F1
#
_entry.id   AF-V5RL66-F1
#
_cell.length_a   1.000
_cell.length_b   1.000
_cell.length_c   1.000
_cell.angle_alpha   90.00
_cell.angle_beta   90.00
_cell.angle_gamma   90.00
#
_symmetry.space_group_name_H-M   'P 1'
#
loop_
_entity.id
_entity.type
_entity.pdbx_description
1 polymer ?
#
loop_
_entity_poly.entity_id
_entity_poly.type
_entity_poly.pdbx_seq_one_letter_code
_entity_poly.pdbx_strand_id
1 'polypeptide(L)'
;MATKTLNLFKKPIVWNEIGARAISGYAMILGIPCSFQEINDFIINREFLDPNEDHGFEDEIVNMAKSWESLKELILETKYNIESKNVESTIEISQLLDVYTKLDPKKTYRDYFLGESDESKDFIQAINDVLKHLSIEESHESTLEYMATFFIEQCIKKPLGEFTDPFIFSLIEGLLIFKDVSPLVFIDEDEFFNEIYNQHTKTVEICSTIPQNRWIENTIFRQYVNLWINKSEYYLEINKENFDF
;
A
#
# COMPACT_ATOMS: atom_id res chain seq x y z
N MET A 1 -18.49 -22.66 4.60
CA MET A 1 -17.88 -22.91 3.27
C MET A 1 -16.39 -22.63 3.43
N ALA A 2 -15.51 -23.51 2.97
CA ALA A 2 -14.08 -23.19 2.97
C ALA A 2 -13.85 -22.10 1.91
N THR A 3 -13.42 -20.92 2.34
CA THR A 3 -13.05 -19.83 1.44
C THR A 3 -11.85 -20.30 0.61
N LYS A 4 -12.00 -20.37 -0.71
CA LYS A 4 -10.92 -20.77 -1.61
C LYS A 4 -9.82 -19.70 -1.56
N THR A 5 -8.59 -20.10 -1.27
CA THR A 5 -7.42 -19.21 -1.25
C THR A 5 -7.12 -18.72 -2.68
N LEU A 6 -7.10 -17.41 -2.89
CA LEU A 6 -6.84 -16.74 -4.17
C LEU A 6 -5.37 -16.85 -4.60
N ASN A 7 -4.46 -16.98 -3.63
CA ASN A 7 -3.00 -17.01 -3.79
C ASN A 7 -2.48 -15.79 -4.57
N LEU A 8 -2.98 -14.59 -4.25
CA LEU A 8 -2.70 -13.35 -4.97
C LEU A 8 -1.20 -13.07 -5.10
N PHE A 9 -0.43 -13.29 -4.02
CA PHE A 9 1.02 -13.03 -4.01
C PHE A 9 1.81 -13.87 -5.03
N LYS A 10 1.27 -15.02 -5.49
CA LYS A 10 1.92 -15.88 -6.50
C LYS A 10 1.66 -15.42 -7.93
N LYS A 11 0.79 -14.42 -8.15
CA LYS A 11 0.36 -13.97 -9.48
C LYS A 11 1.10 -12.69 -9.87
N PRO A 12 2.07 -12.73 -10.82
CA PRO A 12 2.82 -11.55 -11.23
C PRO A 12 1.94 -10.41 -11.74
N ILE A 13 0.82 -10.75 -12.40
CA ILE A 13 -0.14 -9.77 -12.91
C ILE A 13 -0.73 -8.89 -11.79
N VAL A 14 -0.96 -9.45 -10.59
CA VAL A 14 -1.45 -8.69 -9.43
C VAL A 14 -0.42 -7.64 -9.03
N TRP A 15 0.84 -8.06 -8.86
CA TRP A 15 1.92 -7.14 -8.47
C TRP A 15 2.18 -6.03 -9.48
N ASN A 16 2.11 -6.35 -10.77
CA ASN A 16 2.35 -5.39 -11.83
C ASN A 16 1.20 -4.39 -11.92
N GLU A 17 -0.04 -4.88 -11.95
CA GLU A 17 -1.23 -4.01 -12.05
C GLU A 17 -1.35 -3.09 -10.83
N ILE A 18 -1.28 -3.64 -9.61
CA ILE A 18 -1.44 -2.86 -8.39
C ILE A 18 -0.30 -1.87 -8.21
N GLY A 19 0.93 -2.28 -8.52
CA GLY A 19 2.08 -1.37 -8.56
C GLY A 19 1.86 -0.22 -9.53
N ALA A 20 1.44 -0.53 -10.75
CA ALA A 20 1.22 0.48 -11.77
C ALA A 20 0.13 1.48 -11.38
N ARG A 21 -0.96 1.01 -10.76
CA ARG A 21 -2.03 1.89 -10.24
C ARG A 21 -1.53 2.80 -9.11
N ALA A 22 -0.80 2.24 -8.15
CA ALA A 22 -0.25 3.01 -7.03
C ALA A 22 0.72 4.10 -7.51
N ILE A 23 1.61 3.75 -8.45
CA ILE A 23 2.58 4.69 -9.03
C ILE A 23 1.88 5.74 -9.90
N SER A 24 0.89 5.36 -10.71
CA SER A 24 0.13 6.32 -11.54
C SER A 24 -0.66 7.31 -10.67
N GLY A 25 -1.28 6.84 -9.59
CA GLY A 25 -1.95 7.72 -8.63
C GLY A 25 -0.99 8.68 -7.94
N TYR A 26 0.21 8.22 -7.59
CA TYR A 26 1.26 9.08 -7.04
C TYR A 26 1.73 10.13 -8.07
N ALA A 27 1.94 9.74 -9.33
CA ALA A 27 2.27 10.65 -10.42
C ALA A 27 1.23 11.74 -10.60
N MET A 28 -0.06 11.36 -10.57
CA MET A 28 -1.17 12.30 -10.69
C MET A 28 -1.21 13.33 -9.55
N ILE A 29 -0.93 12.91 -8.31
CA ILE A 29 -0.82 13.82 -7.16
C ILE A 29 0.33 14.82 -7.33
N LEU A 30 1.45 14.39 -7.89
CA LEU A 30 2.60 15.24 -8.19
C LEU A 30 2.41 16.11 -9.44
N GLY A 31 1.37 15.87 -10.23
CA GLY A 31 1.15 16.54 -11.52
C GLY A 31 2.11 16.08 -12.62
N ILE A 32 2.68 14.88 -12.48
CA ILE A 32 3.57 14.27 -13.47
C ILE A 32 2.71 13.57 -14.53
N PRO A 33 2.79 13.96 -15.81
CA PRO A 33 1.97 13.37 -16.85
C PRO A 33 2.50 11.98 -17.23
N CYS A 34 1.75 10.94 -16.88
CA CYS A 34 1.97 9.58 -17.38
C CYS A 34 0.64 8.82 -17.42
N SER A 35 0.52 7.88 -18.35
CA SER A 35 -0.61 6.95 -18.40
C SER A 35 -0.33 5.68 -17.60
N PHE A 36 -1.41 5.05 -17.11
CA PHE A 36 -1.33 3.73 -16.49
C PHE A 36 -0.59 2.71 -17.38
N GLN A 37 -0.82 2.74 -18.70
CA GLN A 37 -0.19 1.82 -19.64
C GLN A 37 1.33 1.99 -19.67
N GLU A 38 1.82 3.24 -19.74
CA GLU A 38 3.26 3.53 -19.73
C GLU A 38 3.91 3.05 -18.43
N ILE A 39 3.27 3.30 -17.27
CA ILE A 39 3.77 2.83 -15.98
C ILE A 39 3.73 1.29 -15.88
N ASN A 40 2.68 0.65 -16.40
CA ASN A 40 2.57 -0.79 -16.37
C ASN A 40 3.63 -1.46 -17.24
N ASP A 41 3.91 -0.94 -18.44
CA ASP A 41 4.98 -1.42 -19.30
C ASP A 41 6.35 -1.23 -18.65
N PHE A 42 6.59 -0.05 -18.05
CA PHE A 42 7.78 0.27 -17.27
C PHE A 42 8.04 -0.74 -16.12
N ILE A 43 6.99 -1.14 -15.41
CA ILE A 43 7.07 -2.14 -14.32
C ILE A 43 7.30 -3.54 -14.88
N ILE A 44 6.56 -3.96 -15.91
CA ILE A 44 6.65 -5.29 -16.52
C ILE A 44 8.06 -5.53 -17.06
N ASN A 45 8.62 -4.53 -17.75
CA ASN A 45 9.94 -4.60 -18.36
C ASN A 45 11.08 -4.38 -17.34
N ARG A 46 10.75 -3.92 -16.12
CA ARG A 46 11.70 -3.57 -15.05
C ARG A 46 12.75 -2.54 -15.47
N GLU A 47 12.36 -1.60 -16.32
CA GLU A 47 13.25 -0.56 -16.89
C GLU A 47 13.89 0.32 -15.79
N PHE A 48 13.20 0.52 -14.66
CA PHE A 48 13.72 1.23 -13.47
C PHE A 48 14.98 0.60 -12.84
N LEU A 49 15.34 -0.63 -13.21
CA LEU A 49 16.54 -1.32 -12.72
C LEU A 49 17.78 -1.08 -13.58
N ASP A 50 17.65 -0.60 -14.83
CA ASP A 50 18.81 -0.33 -15.68
C ASP A 50 19.34 1.10 -15.43
N PRO A 51 20.53 1.26 -14.81
CA PRO A 51 21.10 2.58 -14.57
C PRO A 51 21.61 3.28 -15.85
N ASN A 52 21.62 2.60 -17.00
CA ASN A 52 22.11 3.14 -18.27
C ASN A 52 20.97 3.52 -19.23
N GLU A 53 19.73 3.20 -18.88
CA GLU A 53 18.56 3.48 -19.70
C GLU A 53 17.93 4.82 -19.28
N ASP A 54 17.69 5.69 -20.26
CA ASP A 54 16.82 6.84 -20.06
C ASP A 54 15.38 6.33 -20.11
N HIS A 55 14.83 6.08 -18.93
CA HIS A 55 13.48 5.56 -18.77
C HIS A 55 12.37 6.57 -19.09
N GLY A 56 12.70 7.84 -19.39
CA GLY A 56 11.70 8.86 -19.76
C GLY A 56 10.80 9.34 -18.62
N PHE A 57 10.93 8.77 -17.42
CA PHE A 57 10.23 9.19 -16.20
C PHE A 57 11.09 10.04 -15.25
N GLU A 58 10.42 10.89 -14.47
CA GLU A 58 11.02 11.65 -13.37
C GLU A 58 11.49 10.72 -12.23
N ASP A 59 12.48 11.19 -11.44
CA ASP A 59 13.11 10.41 -10.38
C ASP A 59 12.09 9.91 -9.34
N GLU A 60 11.04 10.69 -9.06
CA GLU A 60 9.96 10.36 -8.14
C GLU A 60 9.25 9.06 -8.54
N ILE A 61 8.95 8.89 -9.82
CA ILE A 61 8.29 7.69 -10.37
C ILE A 61 9.23 6.49 -10.31
N VAL A 62 10.50 6.70 -10.66
CA VAL A 62 11.53 5.66 -10.65
C VAL A 62 11.79 5.16 -9.22
N ASN A 63 11.86 6.07 -8.26
CA ASN A 63 12.05 5.76 -6.85
C ASN A 63 10.85 5.02 -6.27
N MET A 64 9.63 5.43 -6.64
CA MET A 64 8.41 4.71 -6.27
C MET A 64 8.38 3.29 -6.86
N ALA A 65 8.78 3.10 -8.12
CA ALA A 65 8.90 1.77 -8.73
C ALA A 65 9.94 0.88 -8.03
N LYS A 66 11.12 1.44 -7.70
CA LYS A 66 12.15 0.73 -6.92
C LYS A 66 11.66 0.35 -5.51
N SER A 67 10.91 1.23 -4.86
CA SER A 67 10.29 0.97 -3.56
C SER A 67 9.25 -0.14 -3.65
N TRP A 68 8.38 -0.10 -4.65
CA TRP A 68 7.37 -1.13 -4.89
C TRP A 68 7.99 -2.51 -5.14
N GLU A 69 9.00 -2.59 -6.02
CA GLU A 69 9.69 -3.86 -6.30
C GLU A 69 10.40 -4.39 -5.04
N SER A 70 11.04 -3.52 -4.25
CA SER A 70 11.67 -3.91 -2.99
C SER A 70 10.66 -4.45 -1.96
N LEU A 71 9.46 -3.84 -1.90
CA LEU A 71 8.37 -4.31 -1.02
C LEU A 71 7.84 -5.68 -1.48
N LYS A 72 7.64 -5.85 -2.78
CA LYS A 72 7.24 -7.13 -3.38
C LYS A 72 8.24 -8.23 -3.08
N GLU A 73 9.53 -7.98 -3.28
CA GLU A 73 10.59 -8.95 -2.97
C GLU A 73 10.56 -9.36 -1.48
N LEU A 74 10.44 -8.38 -0.58
CA LEU A 74 10.30 -8.61 0.86
C LEU A 74 9.09 -9.49 1.21
N ILE A 75 7.94 -9.22 0.61
CA ILE A 75 6.70 -9.98 0.85
C ILE A 75 6.82 -11.41 0.31
N LEU A 76 7.36 -11.58 -0.90
CA LEU A 76 7.59 -12.88 -1.51
C LEU A 76 8.57 -13.72 -0.68
N GLU A 77 9.67 -13.13 -0.23
CA GLU A 77 10.64 -13.79 0.65
C GLU A 77 10.00 -14.22 1.97
N THR A 78 9.24 -13.32 2.61
CA THR A 78 8.54 -13.61 3.87
C THR A 78 7.55 -14.77 3.69
N LYS A 79 6.72 -14.75 2.63
CA LYS A 79 5.81 -15.85 2.30
C LYS A 79 6.54 -17.16 2.04
N TYR A 80 7.62 -17.12 1.27
CA TYR A 80 8.43 -18.30 0.99
C TYR A 80 9.01 -18.92 2.27
N ASN A 81 9.50 -18.09 3.19
CA ASN A 81 10.02 -18.55 4.48
C ASN A 81 8.94 -19.22 5.34
N ILE A 82 7.72 -18.65 5.38
CA ILE A 82 6.57 -19.24 6.09
C ILE A 82 6.19 -20.59 5.45
N GLU A 83 6.01 -20.64 4.14
CA GLU A 83 5.54 -21.85 3.44
C GLU A 83 6.59 -22.98 3.41
N SER A 84 7.87 -22.65 3.19
CA SER A 84 8.91 -23.65 2.87
C SER A 84 9.75 -24.05 4.06
N LYS A 85 10.00 -23.13 5.00
CA LYS A 85 10.87 -23.37 6.15
C LYS A 85 10.09 -23.66 7.42
N ASN A 86 8.75 -23.50 7.41
CA ASN A 86 7.91 -23.62 8.60
C ASN A 86 8.39 -22.74 9.75
N VAL A 87 8.99 -21.58 9.42
CA VAL A 87 9.49 -20.61 10.38
C VAL A 87 8.46 -19.49 10.48
N GLU A 88 8.15 -19.07 11.70
CA GLU A 88 7.47 -17.80 11.94
C GLU A 88 8.37 -16.67 11.41
N SER A 89 8.10 -16.21 10.18
CA SER A 89 8.79 -15.08 9.57
C SER A 89 7.93 -13.85 9.77
N THR A 90 8.50 -12.80 10.36
CA THR A 90 7.87 -11.48 10.47
C THR A 90 8.68 -10.49 9.64
N ILE A 91 8.01 -9.48 9.10
CA ILE A 91 8.70 -8.38 8.42
C ILE A 91 9.37 -7.53 9.50
N GLU A 92 10.68 -7.33 9.39
CA GLU A 92 11.43 -6.48 10.32
C GLU A 92 11.37 -5.01 9.89
N ILE A 93 11.38 -4.10 10.87
CA ILE A 93 11.40 -2.65 10.62
C ILE A 93 12.63 -2.22 9.80
N SER A 94 13.76 -2.89 9.98
CA SER A 94 14.99 -2.70 9.19
C SER A 94 14.75 -2.96 7.70
N GLN A 95 13.96 -3.98 7.35
CA GLN A 95 13.62 -4.30 5.96
C GLN A 95 12.67 -3.25 5.36
N LEU A 96 11.73 -2.75 6.17
CA LEU A 96 10.86 -1.64 5.74
C LEU A 96 11.61 -0.33 5.57
N LEU A 97 12.66 -0.09 6.37
CA LEU A 97 13.58 1.02 6.14
C LEU A 97 14.28 0.88 4.78
N ASP A 98 14.72 -0.32 4.40
CA ASP A 98 15.34 -0.54 3.10
C ASP A 98 14.37 -0.21 1.96
N VAL A 99 13.11 -0.64 2.06
CA VAL A 99 12.03 -0.26 1.13
C VAL A 99 11.89 1.26 1.06
N TYR A 100 11.73 1.94 2.21
CA TYR A 100 11.59 3.39 2.29
C TYR A 100 12.79 4.13 1.65
N THR A 101 14.01 3.64 1.83
CA THR A 101 15.20 4.29 1.26
C THR A 101 15.28 4.20 -0.27
N LYS A 102 14.46 3.36 -0.91
CA LYS A 102 14.26 3.37 -2.37
C LYS A 102 13.31 4.47 -2.80
N LEU A 103 12.28 4.76 -2.01
CA LEU A 103 11.34 5.85 -2.24
C LEU A 103 12.00 7.21 -1.98
N ASP A 104 12.76 7.33 -0.90
CA ASP A 104 13.53 8.53 -0.56
C ASP A 104 15.04 8.20 -0.45
N PRO A 105 15.79 8.31 -1.57
CA PRO A 105 17.24 8.09 -1.57
C PRO A 105 18.03 9.05 -0.68
N LYS A 106 17.47 10.22 -0.34
CA LYS A 106 18.10 11.19 0.58
C LYS A 106 17.93 10.78 2.04
N LYS A 107 17.05 9.80 2.32
CA LYS A 107 16.82 9.23 3.65
C LYS A 107 16.33 10.28 4.66
N THR A 108 15.52 11.22 4.20
CA THR A 108 15.08 12.42 4.94
C THR A 108 14.44 12.07 6.28
N TYR A 109 13.64 11.00 6.32
CA TYR A 109 12.91 10.56 7.52
C TYR A 109 13.37 9.18 8.02
N ARG A 110 14.61 8.76 7.70
CA ARG A 110 15.16 7.46 8.14
C ARG A 110 15.08 7.27 9.66
N ASP A 111 15.25 8.34 10.42
CA ASP A 111 15.33 8.26 11.88
C ASP A 111 14.01 7.77 12.51
N TYR A 112 12.88 7.89 11.82
CA TYR A 112 11.60 7.30 12.25
C TYR A 112 11.63 5.77 12.34
N PHE A 113 12.56 5.10 11.66
CA PHE A 113 12.73 3.66 11.70
C PHE A 113 13.73 3.19 12.78
N LEU A 114 14.34 4.11 13.55
CA LEU A 114 15.39 3.78 14.53
C LEU A 114 14.89 3.63 15.98
N GLY A 115 13.71 4.17 16.30
CA GLY A 115 13.10 4.09 17.64
C GLY A 115 13.73 5.02 18.67
N GLU A 116 14.44 6.06 18.23
CA GLU A 116 15.21 6.94 19.13
C GLU A 116 14.34 8.02 19.79
N SER A 117 13.35 8.56 19.07
CA SER A 117 12.35 9.50 19.61
C SER A 117 11.03 8.80 19.96
N ASP A 118 10.15 9.48 20.70
CA ASP A 118 8.83 8.94 21.03
C ASP A 118 7.94 8.85 19.78
N GLU A 119 8.03 9.82 18.87
CA GLU A 119 7.34 9.77 17.58
C GLU A 119 7.82 8.60 16.71
N SER A 120 9.12 8.31 16.71
CA SER A 120 9.68 7.15 16.02
C SER A 120 9.20 5.84 16.63
N LYS A 121 9.15 5.73 17.96
CA LYS A 121 8.61 4.54 18.64
C LYS A 121 7.14 4.34 18.33
N ASP A 122 6.35 5.42 18.34
CA ASP A 122 4.91 5.37 18.01
C ASP A 122 4.68 4.91 16.57
N PHE A 123 5.49 5.41 15.62
CA PHE A 123 5.45 4.97 14.23
C PHE A 123 5.78 3.48 14.08
N ILE A 124 6.89 3.04 14.68
CA ILE A 124 7.31 1.63 14.67
C ILE A 124 6.25 0.73 15.31
N GLN A 125 5.68 1.18 16.43
CA GLN A 125 4.64 0.45 17.14
C GLN A 125 3.39 0.30 16.27
N ALA A 126 2.95 1.36 15.59
CA ALA A 126 1.82 1.31 14.68
C ALA A 126 2.04 0.31 13.52
N ILE A 127 3.23 0.30 12.92
CA ILE A 127 3.60 -0.68 11.89
C ILE A 127 3.57 -2.10 12.44
N ASN A 128 4.18 -2.33 13.60
CA ASN A 128 4.21 -3.65 14.23
C ASN A 128 2.80 -4.15 14.59
N ASP A 129 1.90 -3.26 15.00
CA ASP A 129 0.52 -3.64 15.33
C ASP A 129 -0.26 -4.05 14.09
N VAL A 130 -0.05 -3.37 12.95
CA VAL A 130 -0.59 -3.80 11.65
C VAL A 130 -0.04 -5.16 11.26
N LEU A 131 1.28 -5.38 11.34
CA LEU A 131 1.90 -6.65 11.01
C LEU A 131 1.40 -7.80 11.90
N LYS A 132 1.18 -7.54 13.20
CA LYS A 132 0.54 -8.52 14.11
C LYS A 132 -0.90 -8.78 13.73
N HIS A 133 -1.67 -7.76 13.40
CA HIS A 133 -3.07 -7.89 13.01
C HIS A 133 -3.25 -8.78 11.76
N LEU A 134 -2.27 -8.79 10.84
CA LEU A 134 -2.27 -9.71 9.70
C LEU A 134 -2.20 -11.20 10.06
N SER A 135 -1.66 -11.53 11.24
CA SER A 135 -1.59 -12.91 11.72
C SER A 135 -2.91 -13.43 12.29
N ILE A 136 -3.88 -12.54 12.53
CA ILE A 136 -5.18 -12.87 13.09
C ILE A 136 -6.15 -13.22 11.96
N GLU A 137 -6.86 -14.34 12.13
CA GLU A 137 -7.95 -14.72 11.22
C GLU A 137 -9.14 -13.77 11.44
N GLU A 138 -9.39 -12.93 10.45
CA GLU A 138 -10.46 -11.94 10.47
C GLU A 138 -11.22 -11.91 9.13
N SER A 139 -12.40 -11.31 9.13
CA SER A 139 -13.13 -11.08 7.88
C SER A 139 -12.38 -10.10 6.97
N HIS A 140 -12.68 -10.19 5.68
CA HIS A 140 -12.19 -9.28 4.67
C HIS A 140 -12.50 -7.81 5.04
N GLU A 141 -13.77 -7.53 5.38
CA GLU A 141 -14.23 -6.19 5.79
C GLU A 141 -13.51 -5.67 7.04
N SER A 142 -13.32 -6.52 8.07
CA SER A 142 -12.60 -6.15 9.30
C SER A 142 -11.15 -5.77 9.00
N THR A 143 -10.49 -6.55 8.13
CA THR A 143 -9.12 -6.24 7.70
C THR A 143 -9.07 -4.89 6.98
N LEU A 144 -10.00 -4.61 6.06
CA LEU A 144 -10.03 -3.35 5.33
C LEU A 144 -10.35 -2.14 6.24
N GLU A 145 -11.27 -2.29 7.18
CA GLU A 145 -11.58 -1.25 8.18
C GLU A 145 -10.34 -0.93 9.04
N TYR A 146 -9.63 -1.97 9.49
CA TYR A 146 -8.40 -1.81 10.26
C TYR A 146 -7.32 -1.09 9.44
N MET A 147 -7.11 -1.51 8.19
CA MET A 147 -6.12 -0.87 7.29
C MET A 147 -6.48 0.58 6.97
N ALA A 148 -7.77 0.88 6.74
CA ALA A 148 -8.24 2.26 6.51
C ALA A 148 -8.04 3.14 7.75
N THR A 149 -8.30 2.60 8.95
CA THR A 149 -8.04 3.28 10.22
C THR A 149 -6.56 3.60 10.38
N PHE A 150 -5.70 2.60 10.16
CA PHE A 150 -4.26 2.76 10.21
C PHE A 150 -3.78 3.80 9.19
N PHE A 151 -4.24 3.76 7.95
CA PHE A 151 -3.86 4.70 6.90
C PHE A 151 -4.20 6.14 7.28
N ILE A 152 -5.46 6.41 7.67
CA ILE A 152 -5.90 7.75 8.06
C ILE A 152 -5.11 8.27 9.27
N GLU A 153 -4.80 7.41 10.24
CA GLU A 153 -3.95 7.77 11.36
C GLU A 153 -2.54 8.21 10.93
N GLN A 154 -1.92 7.47 10.01
CA GLN A 154 -0.60 7.86 9.49
C GLN A 154 -0.68 9.16 8.67
N CYS A 155 -1.69 9.35 7.83
CA CYS A 155 -1.88 10.57 7.05
C CYS A 155 -2.10 11.81 7.93
N ILE A 156 -2.72 11.66 9.11
CA ILE A 156 -2.85 12.75 10.09
C ILE A 156 -1.50 13.05 10.75
N LYS A 157 -0.75 12.02 11.16
CA LYS A 157 0.53 12.16 11.88
C LYS A 157 1.68 12.60 10.99
N LYS A 158 1.67 12.22 9.71
CA LYS A 158 2.71 12.47 8.71
C LYS A 158 4.15 12.14 9.16
N PRO A 159 4.41 10.93 9.70
CA PRO A 159 5.73 10.58 10.23
C PRO A 159 6.85 10.69 9.18
N LEU A 160 6.53 10.50 7.89
CA LEU A 160 7.50 10.55 6.79
C LEU A 160 7.27 11.77 5.88
N GLY A 161 6.63 12.83 6.40
CA GLY A 161 6.32 14.05 5.64
C GLY A 161 5.55 13.74 4.36
N GLU A 162 6.05 14.26 3.23
CA GLU A 162 5.49 14.04 1.88
C GLU A 162 5.51 12.58 1.42
N PHE A 163 6.35 11.73 2.01
CA PHE A 163 6.45 10.31 1.66
C PHE A 163 5.48 9.43 2.46
N THR A 164 4.78 9.98 3.46
CA THR A 164 3.87 9.21 4.32
C THR A 164 2.81 8.49 3.50
N ASP A 165 2.04 9.25 2.71
CA ASP A 165 0.91 8.72 1.95
C ASP A 165 1.35 7.64 0.94
N PRO A 166 2.32 7.89 0.02
CA PRO A 166 2.74 6.87 -0.93
C PRO A 166 3.37 5.64 -0.26
N PHE A 167 4.19 5.84 0.78
CA PHE A 167 4.83 4.71 1.48
C PHE A 167 3.82 3.83 2.20
N ILE A 168 2.95 4.42 3.01
CA ILE A 168 1.97 3.68 3.81
C ILE A 168 0.91 3.05 2.92
N PHE A 169 0.47 3.74 1.86
CA PHE A 169 -0.47 3.16 0.91
C PHE A 169 0.13 1.94 0.18
N SER A 170 1.36 2.03 -0.34
CA SER A 170 2.04 0.89 -0.95
C SER A 170 2.25 -0.26 0.04
N LEU A 171 2.61 0.05 1.28
CA LEU A 171 2.72 -0.96 2.33
C LEU A 171 1.40 -1.69 2.51
N ILE A 172 0.28 -0.97 2.65
CA ILE A 172 -1.05 -1.57 2.80
C ILE A 172 -1.38 -2.49 1.61
N GLU A 173 -1.19 -2.04 0.37
CA GLU A 173 -1.43 -2.86 -0.82
C GLU A 173 -0.63 -4.17 -0.78
N GLY A 174 0.67 -4.08 -0.46
CA GLY A 174 1.50 -5.26 -0.28
C GLY A 174 0.98 -6.19 0.82
N LEU A 175 0.56 -5.64 1.96
CA LEU A 175 0.04 -6.41 3.09
C LEU A 175 -1.32 -7.06 2.79
N LEU A 176 -2.18 -6.44 1.98
CA LEU A 176 -3.43 -7.06 1.48
C LEU A 176 -3.10 -8.26 0.60
N ILE A 177 -2.19 -8.10 -0.37
CA ILE A 177 -1.69 -9.19 -1.22
C ILE A 177 -1.09 -10.31 -0.36
N PHE A 178 -0.33 -9.97 0.68
CA PHE A 178 0.21 -10.93 1.65
C PHE A 178 -0.90 -11.68 2.40
N LYS A 179 -1.97 -11.01 2.85
CA LYS A 179 -3.08 -11.64 3.57
C LYS A 179 -4.06 -12.39 2.64
N ASP A 180 -3.80 -12.40 1.33
CA ASP A 180 -4.74 -12.91 0.33
C ASP A 180 -6.10 -12.17 0.36
N VAL A 181 -6.06 -10.90 0.80
CA VAL A 181 -7.16 -9.95 0.72
C VAL A 181 -7.00 -9.17 -0.58
N SER A 182 -8.12 -8.92 -1.25
CA SER A 182 -8.10 -8.24 -2.52
C SER A 182 -7.52 -6.81 -2.39
N PRO A 183 -6.59 -6.41 -3.28
CA PRO A 183 -6.01 -5.08 -3.34
C PRO A 183 -7.05 -3.99 -3.63
N LEU A 184 -6.72 -2.72 -3.35
CA LEU A 184 -7.63 -1.62 -3.67
C LEU A 184 -7.37 -1.16 -5.11
N VAL A 185 -8.35 -1.38 -5.99
CA VAL A 185 -8.27 -0.88 -7.36
C VAL A 185 -9.06 0.40 -7.53
N PHE A 186 -8.30 1.49 -7.65
CA PHE A 186 -8.78 2.77 -8.13
C PHE A 186 -8.62 2.82 -9.66
N ILE A 187 -9.73 2.99 -10.37
CA ILE A 187 -9.80 2.89 -11.84
C ILE A 187 -9.27 4.19 -12.47
N ASP A 188 -8.62 4.05 -13.62
CA ASP A 188 -7.87 5.07 -14.39
C ASP A 188 -8.75 6.12 -15.11
N GLU A 189 -9.86 6.55 -14.50
CA GLU A 189 -10.55 7.75 -14.96
C GLU A 189 -10.18 8.92 -14.03
N ASP A 190 -9.60 9.97 -14.60
CA ASP A 190 -9.17 11.17 -13.87
C ASP A 190 -10.27 11.71 -12.93
N GLU A 191 -11.52 11.65 -13.35
CA GLU A 191 -12.68 12.07 -12.55
C GLU A 191 -12.86 11.20 -11.30
N PHE A 192 -12.66 9.89 -11.45
CA PHE A 192 -12.82 8.92 -10.36
C PHE A 192 -11.66 9.02 -9.35
N PHE A 193 -10.42 9.19 -9.83
CA PHE A 193 -9.27 9.43 -8.95
C PHE A 193 -9.46 10.69 -8.10
N ASN A 194 -9.89 11.79 -8.73
CA ASN A 194 -10.16 13.04 -8.03
C ASN A 194 -11.26 12.87 -6.97
N GLU A 195 -12.31 12.08 -7.24
CA GLU A 195 -13.34 11.77 -6.25
C GLU A 195 -12.77 11.03 -5.03
N ILE A 196 -11.98 9.98 -5.25
CA ILE A 196 -11.33 9.20 -4.18
C ILE A 196 -10.40 10.11 -3.36
N TYR A 197 -9.55 10.88 -4.03
CA TYR A 197 -8.59 11.77 -3.38
C TYR A 197 -9.29 12.85 -2.56
N ASN A 198 -10.39 13.41 -3.07
CA ASN A 198 -11.22 14.35 -2.33
C ASN A 198 -11.87 13.70 -1.11
N GLN A 199 -12.37 12.47 -1.23
CA GLN A 199 -12.92 11.74 -0.10
C GLN A 199 -11.85 11.41 0.95
N HIS A 200 -10.65 11.02 0.52
CA HIS A 200 -9.51 10.81 1.39
C HIS A 200 -9.16 12.08 2.17
N THR A 201 -8.98 13.20 1.46
CA THR A 201 -8.64 14.50 2.07
C THR A 201 -9.70 14.94 3.09
N LYS A 202 -10.99 14.83 2.74
CA LYS A 202 -12.10 15.11 3.68
C LYS A 202 -12.09 14.20 4.90
N THR A 203 -11.72 12.93 4.72
CA THR A 203 -11.64 11.95 5.81
C THR A 203 -10.48 12.29 6.75
N VAL A 204 -9.31 12.62 6.23
CA VAL A 204 -8.16 13.08 7.02
C VAL A 204 -8.52 14.34 7.80
N GLU A 205 -9.15 15.33 7.15
CA GLU A 205 -9.58 16.57 7.78
C GLU A 205 -10.54 16.30 8.94
N ILE A 206 -11.63 15.54 8.73
CA ILE A 206 -12.60 15.29 9.79
C ILE A 206 -11.99 14.48 10.93
N CYS A 207 -11.25 13.41 10.63
CA CYS A 207 -10.64 12.52 11.61
C CYS A 207 -9.57 13.22 12.45
N SER A 208 -8.90 14.26 11.92
CA SER A 208 -7.96 15.08 12.69
C SER A 208 -8.62 15.90 13.80
N THR A 209 -9.94 16.13 13.73
CA THR A 209 -10.69 16.97 14.69
C THR A 209 -11.44 16.18 15.75
N ILE A 210 -11.46 14.84 15.65
CA ILE A 210 -12.20 13.97 16.56
C ILE A 210 -11.30 12.85 17.11
N PRO A 211 -11.53 12.39 18.35
CA PRO A 211 -10.79 11.25 18.90
C PRO A 211 -10.92 9.98 18.04
N GLN A 212 -9.84 9.22 17.89
CA GLN A 212 -9.78 7.99 17.07
C GLN A 212 -10.88 6.97 17.41
N ASN A 213 -11.20 6.81 18.69
CA ASN A 213 -12.26 5.90 19.14
C ASN A 213 -13.68 6.32 18.70
N ARG A 214 -13.86 7.48 18.08
CA ARG A 214 -15.11 7.97 17.49
C ARG A 214 -15.12 7.96 15.96
N TRP A 215 -14.04 7.53 15.31
CA TRP A 215 -13.97 7.55 13.85
C TRP A 215 -15.03 6.64 13.23
N ILE A 216 -15.23 5.44 13.77
CA ILE A 216 -16.20 4.48 13.24
C ILE A 216 -17.66 4.97 13.35
N GLU A 217 -17.95 5.89 14.27
CA GLU A 217 -19.27 6.52 14.39
C GLU A 217 -19.47 7.64 13.35
N ASN A 218 -18.37 8.17 12.80
CA ASN A 218 -18.40 9.25 11.82
C ASN A 218 -18.82 8.75 10.44
N THR A 219 -19.79 9.44 9.83
CA THR A 219 -20.34 9.05 8.53
C THR A 219 -19.32 9.18 7.39
N ILE A 220 -18.44 10.19 7.41
CA ILE A 220 -17.43 10.40 6.36
C ILE A 220 -16.39 9.27 6.42
N PHE A 221 -15.93 8.91 7.61
CA PHE A 221 -15.00 7.80 7.79
C PHE A 221 -15.64 6.46 7.35
N ARG A 222 -16.89 6.18 7.74
CA ARG A 222 -17.61 4.98 7.27
C ARG A 222 -17.77 4.94 5.75
N GLN A 223 -18.04 6.07 5.11
CA GLN A 223 -18.07 6.16 3.64
C GLN A 223 -16.71 5.82 3.03
N TYR A 224 -15.62 6.26 3.67
CA TYR A 224 -14.26 5.94 3.23
C TYR A 224 -13.93 4.44 3.37
N VAL A 225 -14.30 3.82 4.49
CA VAL A 225 -14.16 2.36 4.67
C VAL A 225 -15.00 1.60 3.63
N ASN A 226 -16.25 1.99 3.39
CA ASN A 226 -17.09 1.38 2.36
C ASN A 226 -16.51 1.55 0.96
N LEU A 227 -15.85 2.68 0.67
CA LEU A 227 -15.13 2.87 -0.59
C LEU A 227 -14.02 1.82 -0.75
N TRP A 228 -13.23 1.56 0.30
CA TRP A 228 -12.18 0.55 0.28
C TRP A 228 -12.75 -0.86 0.04
N ILE A 229 -13.82 -1.21 0.76
CA ILE A 229 -14.53 -2.49 0.58
C ILE A 229 -15.01 -2.64 -0.86
N ASN A 230 -15.71 -1.64 -1.39
CA ASN A 230 -16.23 -1.67 -2.77
C ASN A 230 -15.10 -1.80 -3.81
N LYS A 231 -13.94 -1.16 -3.60
CA LYS A 231 -12.80 -1.25 -4.53
C LYS A 231 -12.10 -2.59 -4.49
N SER A 232 -11.97 -3.13 -3.29
CA SER A 232 -11.46 -4.48 -3.07
C SER A 232 -12.37 -5.53 -3.69
N GLU A 233 -13.69 -5.43 -3.50
CA GLU A 233 -14.67 -6.32 -4.10
C GLU A 233 -14.68 -6.21 -5.63
N TYR A 234 -14.69 -4.99 -6.15
CA TYR A 234 -14.65 -4.74 -7.60
C TYR A 234 -13.46 -5.43 -8.28
N TYR A 235 -12.27 -5.40 -7.67
CA TYR A 235 -11.09 -6.11 -8.19
C TYR A 235 -11.33 -7.61 -8.31
N LEU A 236 -11.93 -8.23 -7.30
CA LEU A 236 -12.30 -9.65 -7.36
C LEU A 236 -13.25 -9.91 -8.51
N GLU A 237 -14.24 -9.02 -8.72
CA GLU A 237 -15.24 -9.17 -9.76
C GLU A 237 -14.68 -9.14 -11.17
N ILE A 238 -13.84 -8.16 -11.49
CA ILE A 238 -13.27 -8.02 -12.84
C ILE A 238 -12.23 -9.10 -13.16
N ASN A 239 -11.63 -9.71 -12.12
CA ASN A 239 -10.66 -10.78 -12.26
C ASN A 239 -11.23 -12.16 -11.94
N LYS A 240 -12.57 -12.31 -11.91
CA LYS A 240 -13.25 -13.61 -11.68
C LYS A 240 -12.79 -14.71 -12.64
N GLU A 241 -12.40 -14.37 -13.87
CA GLU A 241 -11.89 -15.34 -14.84
C GLU A 241 -10.40 -15.66 -14.67
N ASN A 242 -9.63 -14.75 -14.07
CA ASN A 242 -8.18 -14.89 -13.83
C ASN A 242 -7.84 -15.56 -12.48
N PHE A 243 -8.80 -15.55 -11.57
CA PHE A 243 -8.76 -16.24 -10.30
C PHE A 243 -9.73 -17.41 -10.44
N ASP A 244 -9.24 -18.62 -10.70
CA ASP A 244 -10.09 -19.82 -10.80
C ASP A 244 -10.97 -19.94 -9.55
N PHE A 245 -12.20 -19.38 -9.56
CA PHE A 245 -13.16 -19.42 -8.46
C PHE A 245 -13.89 -20.76 -8.44
#